data_AF-A0AAJ5WZV6-F1
#
_entry.id   AF-A0AAJ5WZV6-F1
#
_cell.length_a   1.000
_cell.length_b   1.000
_cell.length_c   1.000
_cell.angle_alpha   90.00
_cell.angle_beta   90.00
_cell.angle_gamma   90.00
#
_symmetry.space_group_name_H-M   'P 1'
#
loop_
_entity.id
_entity.type
_entity.pdbx_description
1 polymer ?
#
loop_
_entity_poly.entity_id
_entity_poly.type
_entity_poly.pdbx_seq_one_letter_code
_entity_poly.pdbx_strand_id
1 'polypeptide(L)'
;MILRPVAALVLSLGLWGGLAVAPPARAAAPVFTEKPCPADWPTDVRKTTCGTLTVDEARGTASDRRIGVAVVVLKASQPYRDASGQALPPVFMFHGGPGGDLTPGVGNMLRALSRRPDLMAVDQDVVLFDQRGGGRGDPSLDCPGVQLTDAGPPSDADRDGLIACLKAYQAKGIDLNQYNAAVIADDVRDLAQVLGYDKIDLWGGSYGPRIEAAVITHQPRIVRAAVMDSPWPPEGNWAVGTPEQVSAAVRLILAKCQAQVACAGRHPDLQARFEAEARKWLAGPVRGKDGRSFTVDDLSAFLMDTTYSATGVRRLPADLEAIIAGNLNPVAEIAEDRTYYTEGQHMAHLCKEELPFESRARLAAGAAGDPVAEVLVPSLSRLFDVCDAVGETPAEPIENQPVTTDIPTLFVAAEIDPGCPPPLTEAAARGYSRSQVVIVTNATHGVINASPCTRRMARDFLRDPSAPVDRSCLPAADTPLNFIEAASAG
;
A
#
# COMPACT_ATOMS: atom_id res chain seq x y z
N MET A 1 -85.80 -47.13 -16.29
CA MET A 1 -86.49 -46.09 -17.07
C MET A 1 -85.52 -44.94 -17.23
N ILE A 2 -85.37 -44.43 -18.46
CA ILE A 2 -84.73 -43.16 -18.86
C ILE A 2 -83.19 -43.17 -19.05
N LEU A 3 -82.82 -42.93 -20.32
CA LEU A 3 -81.50 -42.65 -20.87
C LEU A 3 -81.00 -41.22 -20.57
N ARG A 4 -79.66 -41.05 -20.69
CA ARG A 4 -78.86 -39.92 -21.27
C ARG A 4 -77.87 -39.26 -20.30
N PRO A 5 -76.77 -38.60 -20.77
CA PRO A 5 -76.05 -38.70 -22.05
C PRO A 5 -74.50 -38.81 -21.90
N VAL A 6 -73.83 -39.15 -23.00
CA VAL A 6 -72.37 -39.08 -23.19
C VAL A 6 -71.97 -37.64 -23.48
N ALA A 7 -71.01 -37.09 -22.72
CA ALA A 7 -70.37 -35.80 -22.99
C ALA A 7 -68.94 -36.03 -23.51
N ALA A 8 -68.65 -35.52 -24.70
CA ALA A 8 -67.35 -35.57 -25.34
C ALA A 8 -66.41 -34.51 -24.71
N LEU A 9 -65.23 -34.96 -24.27
CA LEU A 9 -64.18 -34.10 -23.74
C LEU A 9 -63.33 -33.57 -24.91
N VAL A 10 -63.36 -32.26 -25.13
CA VAL A 10 -62.48 -31.57 -26.09
C VAL A 10 -61.16 -31.29 -25.38
N LEU A 11 -60.07 -31.94 -25.82
CA LEU A 11 -58.71 -31.62 -25.38
C LEU A 11 -58.25 -30.32 -26.09
N SER A 12 -58.15 -29.23 -25.34
CA SER A 12 -57.45 -28.01 -25.76
C SER A 12 -55.95 -28.16 -25.49
N LEU A 13 -55.17 -28.36 -26.56
CA LEU A 13 -53.70 -28.27 -26.55
C LEU A 13 -53.28 -26.81 -26.36
N GLY A 14 -52.93 -26.44 -25.14
CA GLY A 14 -52.28 -25.16 -24.85
C GLY A 14 -50.83 -25.18 -25.33
N LEU A 15 -50.50 -24.36 -26.34
CA LEU A 15 -49.12 -24.05 -26.69
C LEU A 15 -48.48 -23.28 -25.52
N TRP A 16 -47.64 -23.97 -24.75
CA TRP A 16 -46.67 -23.31 -23.88
C TRP A 16 -45.52 -22.83 -24.75
N GLY A 17 -45.58 -21.55 -25.16
CA GLY A 17 -44.44 -20.86 -25.76
C GLY A 17 -43.33 -20.76 -24.72
N GLY A 18 -42.34 -21.65 -24.82
CA GLY A 18 -41.13 -21.56 -24.02
C GLY A 18 -40.39 -20.28 -24.38
N LEU A 19 -40.43 -19.29 -23.50
CA LEU A 19 -39.46 -18.20 -23.48
C LEU A 19 -38.09 -18.86 -23.23
N ALA A 20 -37.31 -19.01 -24.30
CA ALA A 20 -35.91 -19.36 -24.19
C ALA A 20 -35.20 -18.22 -23.45
N VAL A 21 -34.99 -18.41 -22.14
CA VAL A 21 -34.09 -17.57 -21.36
C VAL A 21 -32.70 -17.79 -21.96
N ALA A 22 -32.19 -16.80 -22.69
CA ALA A 22 -30.82 -16.82 -23.17
C ALA A 22 -29.91 -16.99 -21.94
N PRO A 23 -28.92 -17.91 -21.97
CA PRO A 23 -27.94 -17.98 -20.89
C PRO A 23 -27.28 -16.60 -20.75
N PRO A 24 -26.97 -16.14 -19.53
CA PRO A 24 -26.25 -14.89 -19.36
C PRO A 24 -25.00 -14.93 -20.23
N ALA A 25 -24.77 -13.87 -21.01
CA ALA A 25 -23.60 -13.76 -21.87
C ALA A 25 -22.37 -14.04 -21.01
N ARG A 26 -21.66 -15.13 -21.30
CA ARG A 26 -20.51 -15.56 -20.51
C ARG A 26 -19.44 -14.49 -20.67
N ALA A 27 -19.05 -13.85 -19.58
CA ALA A 27 -17.98 -12.87 -19.57
C ALA A 27 -16.73 -13.44 -20.25
N ALA A 28 -16.04 -12.62 -21.05
CA ALA A 28 -14.88 -13.09 -21.80
C ALA A 28 -13.78 -13.53 -20.84
N ALA A 29 -13.05 -14.60 -21.18
CA ALA A 29 -11.96 -15.08 -20.33
C ALA A 29 -10.88 -14.00 -20.12
N PRO A 30 -10.15 -13.99 -18.99
CA PRO A 30 -8.96 -13.17 -18.84
C PRO A 30 -7.92 -13.56 -19.89
N VAL A 31 -7.17 -12.58 -20.40
CA VAL A 31 -6.15 -12.80 -21.44
C VAL A 31 -4.88 -12.06 -21.07
N PHE A 32 -3.74 -12.75 -21.11
CA PHE A 32 -2.43 -12.12 -21.09
C PHE A 32 -1.92 -11.98 -22.52
N THR A 33 -1.64 -10.74 -22.92
CA THR A 33 -1.03 -10.44 -24.22
C THR A 33 0.39 -9.95 -24.00
N GLU A 34 1.37 -10.75 -24.42
CA GLU A 34 2.77 -10.32 -24.43
C GLU A 34 2.96 -9.10 -25.32
N LYS A 35 3.80 -8.18 -24.88
CA LYS A 35 4.19 -6.97 -25.60
C LYS A 35 5.70 -6.80 -25.51
N PRO A 36 6.34 -6.15 -26.50
CA PRO A 36 7.74 -5.76 -26.37
C PRO A 36 7.95 -4.93 -25.10
N CYS A 37 8.97 -5.29 -24.31
CA CYS A 37 9.43 -4.40 -23.24
C CYS A 37 9.99 -3.10 -23.84
N PRO A 38 10.00 -1.99 -23.08
CA PRO A 38 10.63 -0.75 -23.53
C PRO A 38 12.08 -0.97 -23.99
N ALA A 39 12.44 -0.39 -25.13
CA ALA A 39 13.70 -0.67 -25.82
C ALA A 39 14.95 -0.23 -25.03
N ASP A 40 14.80 0.72 -24.09
CA ASP A 40 15.87 1.23 -23.23
C ASP A 40 16.11 0.37 -21.98
N TRP A 41 15.31 -0.68 -21.77
CA TRP A 41 15.49 -1.58 -20.64
C TRP A 41 16.58 -2.62 -20.94
N PRO A 42 17.57 -2.82 -20.04
CA PRO A 42 18.61 -3.84 -20.23
C PRO A 42 18.07 -5.23 -19.87
N THR A 43 17.19 -5.77 -20.72
CA THR A 43 16.50 -7.06 -20.52
C THR A 43 17.40 -8.29 -20.68
N ASP A 44 18.66 -8.10 -21.06
CA ASP A 44 19.71 -9.12 -21.07
C ASP A 44 20.30 -9.36 -19.67
N VAL A 45 20.31 -8.34 -18.80
CA VAL A 45 20.72 -8.45 -17.39
C VAL A 45 19.82 -9.42 -16.63
N ARG A 46 18.52 -9.38 -16.95
CA ARG A 46 17.60 -10.41 -16.55
C ARG A 46 16.55 -10.67 -17.61
N LYS A 47 16.40 -11.94 -18.00
CA LYS A 47 15.34 -12.34 -18.93
C LYS A 47 14.00 -11.83 -18.40
N THR A 48 13.38 -10.98 -19.22
CA THR A 48 12.19 -10.20 -18.87
C THR A 48 11.12 -10.41 -19.93
N THR A 49 9.89 -10.64 -19.49
CA THR A 49 8.69 -10.65 -20.36
C THR A 49 7.79 -9.50 -19.92
N CYS A 50 7.28 -8.71 -20.86
CA CYS A 50 6.31 -7.66 -20.60
C CYS A 50 4.98 -8.01 -21.27
N GLY A 51 3.88 -7.52 -20.72
CA GLY A 51 2.57 -7.70 -21.34
C GLY A 51 1.46 -6.98 -20.60
N THR A 52 0.24 -7.24 -21.05
CA THR A 52 -0.97 -6.71 -20.45
C THR A 52 -1.91 -7.87 -20.13
N LEU A 53 -2.32 -7.96 -18.87
CA LEU A 53 -3.46 -8.75 -18.46
C LEU A 53 -4.73 -7.93 -18.76
N THR A 54 -5.66 -8.50 -19.51
CA THR A 54 -6.96 -7.89 -19.79
C THR A 54 -8.04 -8.65 -19.02
N VAL A 55 -8.75 -7.96 -18.12
CA VAL A 55 -9.81 -8.51 -17.25
C VAL A 55 -11.08 -7.65 -17.34
N ASP A 56 -12.19 -8.16 -16.82
CA ASP A 56 -13.39 -7.35 -16.61
C ASP A 56 -13.16 -6.33 -15.50
N GLU A 57 -13.67 -5.12 -15.69
CA GLU A 57 -13.67 -4.09 -14.63
C GLU A 57 -14.53 -4.57 -13.45
N ALA A 58 -15.76 -4.98 -13.74
CA ALA A 58 -16.77 -5.38 -12.77
C ALA A 58 -17.26 -6.82 -13.03
N ARG A 59 -16.68 -7.80 -12.33
CA ARG A 59 -17.01 -9.23 -12.51
C ARG A 59 -18.44 -9.54 -12.08
N GLY A 60 -19.16 -10.34 -12.88
CA GLY A 60 -20.51 -10.79 -12.56
C GLY A 60 -21.60 -9.72 -12.69
N THR A 61 -21.27 -8.53 -13.23
CA THR A 61 -22.23 -7.46 -13.52
C THR A 61 -22.61 -7.45 -15.00
N ALA A 62 -23.56 -6.58 -15.38
CA ALA A 62 -23.93 -6.36 -16.77
C ALA A 62 -22.92 -5.48 -17.55
N SER A 63 -21.87 -4.96 -16.91
CA SER A 63 -20.84 -4.17 -17.57
C SER A 63 -19.97 -5.05 -18.47
N ASP A 64 -19.73 -4.61 -19.70
CA ASP A 64 -18.81 -5.22 -20.66
C ASP A 64 -17.43 -4.54 -20.67
N ARG A 65 -17.20 -3.58 -19.77
CA ARG A 65 -15.95 -2.83 -19.68
C ARG A 65 -14.79 -3.74 -19.27
N ARG A 66 -13.72 -3.69 -20.06
CA ARG A 66 -12.46 -4.39 -19.80
C ARG A 66 -11.39 -3.37 -19.43
N ILE A 67 -10.51 -3.77 -18.51
CA ILE A 67 -9.34 -2.99 -18.11
C ILE A 67 -8.05 -3.74 -18.43
N GLY A 68 -6.98 -2.97 -18.65
CA GLY A 68 -5.63 -3.47 -18.83
C GLY A 68 -4.79 -3.29 -17.57
N VAL A 69 -4.18 -4.38 -17.10
CA VAL A 69 -3.18 -4.39 -16.03
C VAL A 69 -1.82 -4.63 -16.66
N ALA A 70 -0.87 -3.73 -16.42
CA ALA A 70 0.49 -3.89 -16.91
C ALA A 70 1.23 -4.94 -16.08
N VAL A 71 1.95 -5.85 -16.73
CA VAL A 71 2.67 -6.95 -16.08
C VAL A 71 4.08 -7.06 -16.63
N VAL A 72 5.04 -7.30 -15.75
CA VAL A 72 6.42 -7.64 -16.05
C VAL A 72 6.80 -8.90 -15.28
N VAL A 73 7.36 -9.89 -15.98
CA VAL A 73 7.89 -11.11 -15.38
C VAL A 73 9.40 -11.12 -15.50
N LEU A 74 10.10 -11.12 -14.38
CA LEU A 74 11.55 -11.29 -14.28
C LEU A 74 11.85 -12.76 -13.98
N LYS A 75 12.69 -13.41 -14.79
CA LYS A 75 13.08 -14.79 -14.54
C LYS A 75 14.10 -14.91 -13.41
N ALA A 76 14.04 -16.03 -12.68
CA ALA A 76 15.05 -16.36 -11.68
C ALA A 76 16.46 -16.44 -12.30
N SER A 77 17.48 -15.86 -11.67
CA SER A 77 18.88 -16.04 -12.12
C SER A 77 19.48 -17.35 -11.65
N GLN A 78 19.02 -17.83 -10.51
CA GLN A 78 19.45 -19.06 -9.86
C GLN A 78 18.21 -19.81 -9.36
N PRO A 79 17.36 -20.35 -10.27
CA PRO A 79 16.12 -21.01 -9.88
C PRO A 79 16.37 -22.06 -8.79
N TYR A 80 15.76 -21.87 -7.62
CA TYR A 80 15.92 -22.80 -6.51
C TYR A 80 15.11 -24.07 -6.76
N ARG A 81 15.69 -25.20 -6.35
CA ARG A 81 15.01 -26.49 -6.27
C ARG A 81 15.27 -27.10 -4.91
N ASP A 82 14.22 -27.61 -4.29
CA ASP A 82 14.36 -28.34 -3.03
C ASP A 82 15.01 -29.72 -3.24
N ALA A 83 15.16 -30.47 -2.14
CA ALA A 83 15.76 -31.81 -2.18
C ALA A 83 14.99 -32.82 -3.06
N SER A 84 13.71 -32.58 -3.35
CA SER A 84 12.89 -33.40 -4.26
C SER A 84 13.02 -32.98 -5.73
N GLY A 85 13.71 -31.86 -6.00
CA GLY A 85 13.84 -31.26 -7.33
C GLY A 85 12.69 -30.33 -7.70
N GLN A 86 11.73 -30.10 -6.79
CA GLN A 86 10.60 -29.20 -7.01
C GLN A 86 11.08 -27.75 -7.00
N ALA A 87 10.68 -26.98 -8.02
CA ALA A 87 10.96 -25.54 -8.07
C ALA A 87 10.00 -24.78 -7.17
N LEU A 88 10.45 -23.65 -6.63
CA LEU A 88 9.59 -22.69 -5.93
C LEU A 88 8.60 -22.04 -6.93
N PRO A 89 7.38 -21.67 -6.48
CA PRO A 89 6.45 -20.91 -7.30
C PRO A 89 7.01 -19.50 -7.60
N PRO A 90 6.44 -18.71 -8.53
CA PRO A 90 6.83 -17.31 -8.67
C PRO A 90 6.37 -16.47 -7.46
N VAL A 91 7.05 -15.35 -7.23
CA VAL A 91 6.63 -14.31 -6.28
C VAL A 91 5.83 -13.25 -7.02
N PHE A 92 4.61 -12.99 -6.58
CA PHE A 92 3.77 -11.90 -7.05
C PHE A 92 3.98 -10.71 -6.11
N MET A 93 4.37 -9.56 -6.69
CA MET A 93 4.70 -8.38 -5.91
C MET A 93 3.59 -7.33 -5.94
N PHE A 94 3.39 -6.69 -4.78
CA PHE A 94 2.37 -5.66 -4.57
C PHE A 94 3.05 -4.37 -4.15
N HIS A 95 2.68 -3.25 -4.77
CA HIS A 95 3.21 -1.95 -4.35
C HIS A 95 2.43 -1.44 -3.14
N GLY A 96 3.07 -0.50 -2.43
CA GLY A 96 2.45 0.27 -1.38
C GLY A 96 1.61 1.44 -1.91
N GLY A 97 1.42 2.41 -1.03
CA GLY A 97 0.54 3.54 -1.26
C GLY A 97 -0.73 3.36 -0.44
N PRO A 98 -1.92 3.07 -1.00
CA PRO A 98 -2.18 2.63 -2.39
C PRO A 98 -1.87 3.71 -3.42
N GLY A 99 -1.94 3.37 -4.71
CA GLY A 99 -1.61 4.33 -5.77
C GLY A 99 -0.15 4.30 -6.23
N GLY A 100 0.69 3.40 -5.73
CA GLY A 100 2.03 3.20 -6.26
C GLY A 100 2.05 2.54 -7.65
N ASP A 101 3.25 2.19 -8.13
CA ASP A 101 3.44 1.39 -9.33
C ASP A 101 4.71 0.51 -9.22
N LEU A 102 4.78 -0.53 -10.04
CA LEU A 102 5.95 -1.43 -10.09
C LEU A 102 6.57 -1.45 -11.50
N THR A 103 5.75 -1.45 -12.54
CA THR A 103 6.24 -1.66 -13.91
C THR A 103 7.03 -0.48 -14.49
N PRO A 104 6.70 0.80 -14.21
CA PRO A 104 7.52 1.94 -14.65
C PRO A 104 8.99 1.87 -14.21
N GLY A 105 9.23 1.44 -12.96
CA GLY A 105 10.56 1.40 -12.35
C GLY A 105 11.46 0.25 -12.80
N VAL A 106 10.95 -0.74 -13.55
CA VAL A 106 11.71 -1.97 -13.88
C VAL A 106 13.01 -1.68 -14.64
N GLY A 107 13.02 -0.72 -15.59
CA GLY A 107 14.24 -0.39 -16.31
C GLY A 107 15.39 0.05 -15.38
N ASN A 108 15.07 0.86 -14.36
CA ASN A 108 16.02 1.27 -13.32
C ASN A 108 16.44 0.08 -12.44
N MET A 109 15.49 -0.78 -12.10
CA MET A 109 15.76 -2.00 -11.35
C MET A 109 16.72 -2.94 -12.10
N LEU A 110 16.51 -3.18 -13.39
CA LEU A 110 17.41 -4.00 -14.22
C LEU A 110 18.83 -3.41 -14.26
N ARG A 111 18.97 -2.08 -14.39
CA ARG A 111 20.28 -1.40 -14.28
C ARG A 111 20.92 -1.57 -12.91
N ALA A 112 20.12 -1.59 -11.83
CA ALA A 112 20.61 -1.85 -10.48
C ALA A 112 21.07 -3.30 -10.33
N LEU A 113 20.35 -4.27 -10.92
CA LEU A 113 20.68 -5.69 -10.91
C LEU A 113 22.03 -6.00 -11.59
N SER A 114 22.46 -5.21 -12.57
CA SER A 114 23.80 -5.35 -13.17
C SER A 114 24.93 -5.16 -12.15
N ARG A 115 24.68 -4.36 -11.10
CA ARG A 115 25.65 -4.05 -10.03
C ARG A 115 25.41 -4.85 -8.75
N ARG A 116 24.14 -5.19 -8.49
CA ARG A 116 23.69 -5.89 -7.29
C ARG A 116 22.73 -7.02 -7.71
N PRO A 117 23.25 -8.15 -8.20
CA PRO A 117 22.43 -9.23 -8.77
C PRO A 117 21.53 -9.93 -7.76
N ASP A 118 21.75 -9.70 -6.46
CA ASP A 118 20.99 -10.25 -5.34
C ASP A 118 19.72 -9.46 -4.97
N LEU A 119 19.45 -8.31 -5.61
CA LEU A 119 18.33 -7.45 -5.22
C LEU A 119 16.96 -8.11 -5.42
N MET A 120 16.78 -8.87 -6.50
CA MET A 120 15.47 -9.43 -6.85
C MET A 120 15.59 -10.62 -7.80
N ALA A 121 14.54 -11.44 -7.82
CA ALA A 121 14.37 -12.60 -8.70
C ALA A 121 15.56 -13.57 -8.65
N VAL A 122 16.17 -13.82 -7.50
CA VAL A 122 17.33 -14.72 -7.46
C VAL A 122 16.87 -16.17 -7.59
N ASP A 123 16.00 -16.62 -6.67
CA ASP A 123 15.59 -18.02 -6.53
C ASP A 123 14.31 -18.37 -7.28
N GLN A 124 13.48 -17.36 -7.54
CA GLN A 124 12.13 -17.47 -8.08
C GLN A 124 11.93 -16.44 -9.18
N ASP A 125 11.05 -16.78 -10.12
CA ASP A 125 10.51 -15.77 -11.01
C ASP A 125 9.76 -14.73 -10.16
N VAL A 126 9.83 -13.46 -10.57
CA VAL A 126 9.12 -12.37 -9.91
C VAL A 126 8.15 -11.75 -10.91
N VAL A 127 6.88 -11.68 -10.53
CA VAL A 127 5.79 -11.06 -11.29
C VAL A 127 5.49 -9.71 -10.66
N LEU A 128 5.83 -8.65 -11.37
CA LEU A 128 5.54 -7.26 -11.03
C LEU A 128 4.33 -6.84 -11.85
N PHE A 129 3.33 -6.24 -11.23
CA PHE A 129 2.18 -5.73 -11.96
C PHE A 129 1.65 -4.47 -11.27
N ASP A 130 1.15 -3.54 -12.09
CA ASP A 130 0.53 -2.34 -11.57
C ASP A 130 -0.91 -2.70 -11.20
N GLN A 131 -1.29 -2.51 -9.93
CA GLN A 131 -2.64 -2.84 -9.52
C GLN A 131 -3.67 -2.01 -10.32
N ARG A 132 -4.88 -2.56 -10.52
CA ARG A 132 -5.93 -1.93 -11.36
C ARG A 132 -6.09 -0.45 -11.01
N GLY A 133 -6.15 0.41 -12.03
CA GLY A 133 -6.25 1.86 -11.85
C GLY A 133 -4.92 2.57 -11.63
N GLY A 134 -3.77 1.87 -11.63
CA GLY A 134 -2.46 2.44 -11.36
C GLY A 134 -1.45 2.29 -12.50
N GLY A 135 -0.34 3.04 -12.38
CA GLY A 135 0.85 2.88 -13.20
C GLY A 135 0.58 2.89 -14.70
N ARG A 136 1.03 1.86 -15.42
CA ARG A 136 0.86 1.70 -16.88
C ARG A 136 -0.43 0.94 -17.26
N GLY A 137 -1.37 0.82 -16.34
CA GLY A 137 -2.69 0.24 -16.58
C GLY A 137 -3.58 1.13 -17.46
N ASP A 138 -4.71 0.56 -17.89
CA ASP A 138 -5.78 1.26 -18.61
C ASP A 138 -7.15 0.90 -18.00
N PRO A 139 -7.82 1.82 -17.28
CA PRO A 139 -7.37 3.18 -17.01
C PRO A 139 -6.23 3.23 -15.96
N SER A 140 -5.46 4.32 -16.00
CA SER A 140 -4.65 4.80 -14.88
C SER A 140 -5.39 6.01 -14.29
N LEU A 141 -5.76 5.93 -13.01
CA LEU A 141 -6.60 6.90 -12.29
C LEU A 141 -5.75 8.05 -11.73
N ASP A 142 -4.91 8.64 -12.57
CA ASP A 142 -4.00 9.72 -12.21
C ASP A 142 -4.75 11.06 -12.12
N CYS A 143 -4.36 11.96 -11.21
CA CYS A 143 -4.96 13.28 -11.04
C CYS A 143 -3.93 14.42 -11.21
N PRO A 144 -3.52 14.71 -12.46
CA PRO A 144 -2.44 15.65 -12.71
C PRO A 144 -2.69 17.05 -12.14
N GLY A 145 -1.67 17.59 -11.45
CA GLY A 145 -1.70 18.94 -10.89
C GLY A 145 -2.39 19.04 -9.52
N VAL A 146 -2.66 17.89 -8.89
CA VAL A 146 -3.19 17.80 -7.52
C VAL A 146 -2.15 17.16 -6.63
N GLN A 147 -1.88 17.75 -5.47
CA GLN A 147 -0.92 17.19 -4.51
C GLN A 147 -1.61 16.27 -3.52
N LEU A 148 -0.96 15.15 -3.20
CA LEU A 148 -1.42 14.20 -2.19
C LEU A 148 -0.22 13.66 -1.42
N THR A 149 -0.24 13.89 -0.11
CA THR A 149 0.80 13.38 0.81
C THR A 149 0.31 12.17 1.58
N ASP A 150 1.22 11.46 2.26
CA ASP A 150 0.86 10.42 3.23
C ASP A 150 -0.02 10.95 4.39
N ALA A 151 0.06 12.24 4.69
CA ALA A 151 -0.82 12.90 5.67
C ALA A 151 -2.20 13.31 5.08
N GLY A 152 -2.43 13.11 3.78
CA GLY A 152 -3.63 13.52 3.06
C GLY A 152 -3.44 14.75 2.16
N PRO A 153 -4.53 15.32 1.61
CA PRO A 153 -4.49 16.50 0.76
C PRO A 153 -3.98 17.72 1.56
N PRO A 154 -2.89 18.38 1.13
CA PRO A 154 -2.25 19.44 1.90
C PRO A 154 -2.99 20.77 1.82
N SER A 155 -4.07 20.86 1.04
CA SER A 155 -4.91 22.04 0.94
C SER A 155 -6.34 21.71 0.53
N ASP A 156 -7.23 22.68 0.70
CA ASP A 156 -8.61 22.62 0.21
C ASP A 156 -8.67 22.58 -1.32
N ALA A 157 -7.73 23.24 -2.01
CA ALA A 157 -7.65 23.21 -3.46
C ALA A 157 -7.28 21.81 -3.98
N ASP A 158 -6.36 21.13 -3.29
CA ASP A 158 -5.98 19.74 -3.63
C ASP A 158 -7.14 18.77 -3.37
N ARG A 159 -7.82 18.91 -2.23
CA ARG A 159 -9.06 18.16 -1.94
C ARG A 159 -10.10 18.34 -3.05
N ASP A 160 -10.38 19.58 -3.44
CA ASP A 160 -11.37 19.88 -4.47
C ASP A 160 -10.92 19.37 -5.86
N GLY A 161 -9.62 19.41 -6.13
CA GLY A 161 -8.98 18.82 -7.31
C GLY A 161 -9.17 17.30 -7.39
N LEU A 162 -8.93 16.57 -6.29
CA LEU A 162 -9.18 15.13 -6.21
C LEU A 162 -10.65 14.79 -6.47
N ILE A 163 -11.57 15.53 -5.85
CA ILE A 163 -13.02 15.34 -6.04
C ILE A 163 -13.40 15.53 -7.52
N ALA A 164 -12.91 16.60 -8.15
CA ALA A 164 -13.20 16.89 -9.55
C ALA A 164 -12.63 15.80 -10.48
N CYS A 165 -11.40 15.35 -10.20
CA CYS A 165 -10.73 14.30 -10.95
C CYS A 165 -11.50 12.95 -10.89
N LEU A 166 -11.83 12.48 -9.68
CA LEU A 166 -12.55 11.22 -9.48
C LEU A 166 -13.96 11.25 -10.10
N LYS A 167 -14.68 12.37 -9.97
CA LYS A 167 -15.97 12.57 -10.65
C LYS A 167 -15.85 12.58 -12.16
N ALA A 168 -14.75 13.09 -12.72
CA ALA A 168 -14.50 13.03 -14.14
C ALA A 168 -14.26 11.59 -14.64
N TYR A 169 -13.65 10.71 -13.84
CA TYR A 169 -13.56 9.28 -14.15
C TYR A 169 -14.94 8.59 -14.10
N GLN A 170 -15.73 8.85 -13.05
CA GLN A 170 -17.11 8.34 -12.96
C GLN A 170 -17.97 8.79 -14.16
N ALA A 171 -17.84 10.05 -14.58
CA ALA A 171 -18.56 10.58 -15.75
C ALA A 171 -18.14 9.93 -17.08
N LYS A 172 -16.94 9.33 -17.15
CA LYS A 172 -16.48 8.50 -18.28
C LYS A 172 -16.96 7.03 -18.18
N GLY A 173 -17.77 6.71 -17.19
CA GLY A 173 -18.32 5.37 -16.96
C GLY A 173 -17.35 4.40 -16.30
N ILE A 174 -16.32 4.89 -15.59
CA ILE A 174 -15.47 4.06 -14.74
C ILE A 174 -16.18 3.83 -13.41
N ASP A 175 -16.34 2.57 -13.02
CA ASP A 175 -16.89 2.22 -11.70
C ASP A 175 -15.77 2.17 -10.65
N LEU A 176 -15.60 3.28 -9.91
CA LEU A 176 -14.59 3.39 -8.85
C LEU A 176 -14.73 2.30 -7.77
N ASN A 177 -15.93 1.75 -7.56
CA ASN A 177 -16.15 0.65 -6.61
C ASN A 177 -15.38 -0.63 -6.95
N GLN A 178 -14.83 -0.74 -8.16
CA GLN A 178 -14.06 -1.90 -8.61
C GLN A 178 -12.56 -1.77 -8.35
N TYR A 179 -12.07 -0.66 -7.79
CA TYR A 179 -10.64 -0.39 -7.59
C TYR A 179 -10.26 -0.53 -6.11
N ASN A 180 -10.20 -1.79 -5.65
CA ASN A 180 -9.93 -2.16 -4.26
C ASN A 180 -9.24 -3.52 -4.15
N ALA A 181 -8.76 -3.87 -2.94
CA ALA A 181 -7.98 -5.06 -2.68
C ALA A 181 -8.72 -6.37 -3.00
N ALA A 182 -10.02 -6.47 -2.68
CA ALA A 182 -10.81 -7.68 -2.93
C ALA A 182 -10.90 -8.00 -4.42
N VAL A 183 -11.10 -6.99 -5.27
CA VAL A 183 -11.17 -7.21 -6.73
C VAL A 183 -9.78 -7.44 -7.33
N ILE A 184 -8.72 -6.85 -6.74
CA ILE A 184 -7.32 -7.19 -7.11
C ILE A 184 -7.02 -8.65 -6.80
N ALA A 185 -7.56 -9.24 -5.74
CA ALA A 185 -7.36 -10.66 -5.46
C ALA A 185 -7.85 -11.56 -6.60
N ASP A 186 -8.97 -11.18 -7.24
CA ASP A 186 -9.44 -11.87 -8.46
C ASP A 186 -8.52 -11.64 -9.66
N ASP A 187 -7.95 -10.44 -9.81
CA ASP A 187 -6.95 -10.17 -10.86
C ASP A 187 -5.70 -11.03 -10.68
N VAL A 188 -5.26 -11.24 -9.43
CA VAL A 188 -4.12 -12.11 -9.10
C VAL A 188 -4.42 -13.56 -9.47
N ARG A 189 -5.63 -14.07 -9.17
CA ARG A 189 -6.05 -15.40 -9.62
C ARG A 189 -6.03 -15.51 -11.14
N ASP A 190 -6.63 -14.56 -11.83
CA ASP A 190 -6.72 -14.55 -13.29
C ASP A 190 -5.32 -14.47 -13.92
N LEU A 191 -4.43 -13.66 -13.34
CA LEU A 191 -3.03 -13.54 -13.75
C LEU A 191 -2.25 -14.84 -13.56
N ALA A 192 -2.37 -15.47 -12.39
CA ALA A 192 -1.75 -16.76 -12.12
C ALA A 192 -2.23 -17.82 -13.12
N GLN A 193 -3.55 -17.86 -13.40
CA GLN A 193 -4.13 -18.79 -14.35
C GLN A 193 -3.59 -18.60 -15.77
N VAL A 194 -3.59 -17.37 -16.31
CA VAL A 194 -3.16 -17.13 -17.70
C VAL A 194 -1.66 -17.27 -17.90
N LEU A 195 -0.85 -17.11 -16.83
CA LEU A 195 0.58 -17.38 -16.85
C LEU A 195 0.94 -18.85 -16.54
N GLY A 196 -0.05 -19.68 -16.18
CA GLY A 196 0.13 -21.11 -15.96
C GLY A 196 0.74 -21.47 -14.60
N TYR A 197 0.46 -20.68 -13.56
CA TYR A 197 0.94 -20.90 -12.20
C TYR A 197 -0.14 -21.50 -11.30
N ASP A 198 0.08 -22.73 -10.81
CA ASP A 198 -0.83 -23.40 -9.86
C ASP A 198 -0.72 -22.83 -8.44
N LYS A 199 0.48 -22.39 -8.08
CA LYS A 199 0.82 -21.79 -6.79
C LYS A 199 1.66 -20.54 -7.00
N ILE A 200 1.50 -19.57 -6.10
CA ILE A 200 2.26 -18.32 -6.02
C ILE A 200 2.70 -18.06 -4.58
N ASP A 201 3.79 -17.33 -4.44
CA ASP A 201 4.11 -16.63 -3.20
C ASP A 201 3.77 -15.15 -3.32
N LEU A 202 3.50 -14.52 -2.20
CA LEU A 202 3.16 -13.11 -2.14
C LEU A 202 4.31 -12.31 -1.51
N TRP A 203 4.61 -11.14 -2.07
CA TRP A 203 5.43 -10.15 -1.39
C TRP A 203 4.93 -8.73 -1.62
N GLY A 204 4.42 -8.08 -0.58
CA GLY A 204 4.02 -6.68 -0.56
C GLY A 204 4.83 -5.84 0.40
N GLY A 205 4.88 -4.53 0.13
CA GLY A 205 5.31 -3.52 1.09
C GLY A 205 4.18 -2.54 1.41
N SER A 206 4.10 -2.03 2.63
CA SER A 206 3.17 -0.96 3.03
C SER A 206 1.70 -1.38 2.90
N TYR A 207 0.95 -0.79 1.97
CA TYR A 207 -0.40 -1.21 1.59
C TYR A 207 -0.46 -2.59 0.90
N GLY A 208 0.63 -3.04 0.28
CA GLY A 208 0.70 -4.34 -0.39
C GLY A 208 0.22 -5.51 0.49
N PRO A 209 0.64 -5.62 1.75
CA PRO A 209 0.13 -6.55 2.76
C PRO A 209 -1.40 -6.58 2.94
N ARG A 210 -2.11 -5.47 2.75
CA ARG A 210 -3.59 -5.46 2.72
C ARG A 210 -4.11 -6.24 1.51
N ILE A 211 -3.47 -6.06 0.35
CA ILE A 211 -3.79 -6.81 -0.86
C ILE A 211 -3.41 -8.28 -0.69
N GLU A 212 -2.25 -8.59 -0.11
CA GLU A 212 -1.86 -9.97 0.20
C GLU A 212 -2.89 -10.66 1.11
N ALA A 213 -3.37 -9.95 2.14
CA ALA A 213 -4.44 -10.40 3.01
C ALA A 213 -5.76 -10.67 2.25
N ALA A 214 -6.10 -9.83 1.26
CA ALA A 214 -7.23 -10.07 0.38
C ALA A 214 -7.03 -11.30 -0.52
N VAL A 215 -5.83 -11.52 -1.08
CA VAL A 215 -5.51 -12.75 -1.85
C VAL A 215 -5.61 -13.99 -0.96
N ILE A 216 -5.11 -13.92 0.27
CA ILE A 216 -5.20 -15.00 1.26
C ILE A 216 -6.67 -15.30 1.60
N THR A 217 -7.50 -14.28 1.74
CA THR A 217 -8.91 -14.42 2.12
C THR A 217 -9.74 -14.99 0.97
N HIS A 218 -9.59 -14.42 -0.23
CA HIS A 218 -10.45 -14.72 -1.38
C HIS A 218 -9.90 -15.83 -2.29
N GLN A 219 -8.58 -15.99 -2.35
CA GLN A 219 -7.88 -16.92 -3.22
C GLN A 219 -6.86 -17.83 -2.48
N PRO A 220 -7.17 -18.39 -1.29
CA PRO A 220 -6.17 -19.11 -0.47
C PRO A 220 -5.57 -20.32 -1.19
N ARG A 221 -6.30 -20.94 -2.13
CA ARG A 221 -5.87 -22.14 -2.84
C ARG A 221 -4.66 -21.93 -3.74
N ILE A 222 -4.41 -20.71 -4.24
CA ILE A 222 -3.23 -20.44 -5.07
C ILE A 222 -2.03 -19.98 -4.24
N VAL A 223 -2.22 -19.61 -2.98
CA VAL A 223 -1.12 -19.10 -2.14
C VAL A 223 -0.33 -20.25 -1.53
N ARG A 224 1.00 -20.11 -1.49
CA ARG A 224 1.90 -21.04 -0.79
C ARG A 224 2.54 -20.38 0.44
N ALA A 225 3.07 -19.17 0.31
CA ALA A 225 3.62 -18.37 1.42
C ALA A 225 3.48 -16.86 1.13
N ALA A 226 3.61 -16.03 2.16
CA ALA A 226 3.57 -14.57 2.04
C ALA A 226 4.71 -13.88 2.82
N VAL A 227 5.20 -12.76 2.30
CA VAL A 227 6.20 -11.90 2.95
C VAL A 227 5.64 -10.48 2.98
N MET A 228 5.28 -10.03 4.17
CA MET A 228 4.67 -8.73 4.42
C MET A 228 5.70 -7.77 5.00
N ASP A 229 6.13 -6.77 4.22
CA ASP A 229 7.08 -5.73 4.64
C ASP A 229 6.34 -4.46 5.06
N SER A 230 6.58 -4.00 6.29
CA SER A 230 5.94 -2.82 6.89
C SER A 230 4.41 -2.90 6.73
N PRO A 231 3.78 -3.88 7.40
CA PRO A 231 2.47 -4.36 7.02
C PRO A 231 1.34 -3.43 7.45
N TRP A 232 0.53 -3.03 6.48
CA TRP A 232 -0.80 -2.47 6.68
C TRP A 232 -1.86 -3.57 6.57
N PRO A 233 -2.50 -4.00 7.68
CA PRO A 233 -3.49 -5.08 7.66
C PRO A 233 -4.91 -4.56 7.41
N PRO A 234 -5.87 -5.42 7.03
CA PRO A 234 -7.26 -5.02 6.76
C PRO A 234 -7.95 -4.28 7.91
N GLU A 235 -7.67 -4.66 9.15
CA GLU A 235 -8.21 -4.06 10.38
C GLU A 235 -7.52 -2.74 10.82
N GLY A 236 -6.54 -2.27 10.05
CA GLY A 236 -5.95 -0.95 10.21
C GLY A 236 -6.99 0.16 10.04
N ASN A 237 -6.69 1.35 10.58
CA ASN A 237 -7.49 2.56 10.32
C ASN A 237 -6.53 3.60 9.75
N TRP A 238 -6.78 4.06 8.53
CA TRP A 238 -5.88 4.91 7.76
C TRP A 238 -5.80 6.32 8.32
N ALA A 239 -6.93 6.91 8.72
CA ALA A 239 -6.94 8.24 9.31
C ALA A 239 -6.89 8.17 10.84
N VAL A 240 -7.79 7.41 11.45
CA VAL A 240 -7.91 7.29 12.90
C VAL A 240 -6.71 6.53 13.47
N GLY A 241 -5.95 7.16 14.36
CA GLY A 241 -4.76 6.58 14.98
C GLY A 241 -3.45 7.04 14.34
N THR A 242 -3.47 7.43 13.07
CA THR A 242 -2.28 7.91 12.34
C THR A 242 -1.63 9.14 12.99
N PRO A 243 -2.38 10.16 13.46
CA PRO A 243 -1.80 11.26 14.25
C PRO A 243 -0.97 10.77 15.45
N GLU A 244 -1.50 9.82 16.21
CA GLU A 244 -0.87 9.27 17.39
C GLU A 244 0.36 8.43 17.05
N GLN A 245 0.30 7.67 15.94
CA GLN A 245 1.42 6.85 15.46
C GLN A 245 2.61 7.73 15.04
N VAL A 246 2.36 8.80 14.30
CA VAL A 246 3.41 9.76 13.91
C VAL A 246 4.00 10.46 15.12
N SER A 247 3.16 10.92 16.06
CA SER A 247 3.64 11.49 17.32
C SER A 247 4.50 10.50 18.11
N ALA A 248 4.08 9.22 18.18
CA ALA A 248 4.84 8.16 18.84
C ALA A 248 6.21 7.91 18.17
N ALA A 249 6.27 7.90 16.83
CA ALA A 249 7.52 7.77 16.09
C ALA A 249 8.46 8.95 16.35
N VAL A 250 7.95 10.19 16.33
CA VAL A 250 8.74 11.40 16.68
C VAL A 250 9.28 11.29 18.10
N ARG A 251 8.43 10.92 19.08
CA ARG A 251 8.86 10.73 20.48
C ARG A 251 9.91 9.64 20.63
N LEU A 252 9.77 8.52 19.93
CA LEU A 252 10.75 7.43 19.95
C LEU A 252 12.12 7.91 19.44
N ILE A 253 12.15 8.66 18.34
CA ILE A 253 13.40 9.22 17.78
C ILE A 253 14.03 10.19 18.79
N LEU A 254 13.24 11.09 19.38
CA LEU A 254 13.75 12.05 20.36
C LEU A 254 14.22 11.37 21.65
N ALA A 255 13.55 10.32 22.11
CA ALA A 255 13.98 9.52 23.25
C ALA A 255 15.33 8.82 22.97
N LYS A 256 15.51 8.26 21.77
CA LYS A 256 16.81 7.69 21.33
C LYS A 256 17.91 8.75 21.29
N CYS A 257 17.60 10.00 20.93
CA CYS A 257 18.55 11.11 21.01
C CYS A 257 18.90 11.46 22.47
N GLN A 258 17.90 11.56 23.36
CA GLN A 258 18.14 11.87 24.77
C GLN A 258 18.92 10.77 25.51
N ALA A 259 18.83 9.53 25.06
CA ALA A 259 19.63 8.42 25.58
C ALA A 259 21.13 8.49 25.20
N GLN A 260 21.52 9.37 24.26
CA GLN A 260 22.89 9.52 23.80
C GLN A 260 23.49 10.86 24.26
N VAL A 261 24.57 10.82 25.05
CA VAL A 261 25.21 12.02 25.64
C VAL A 261 25.46 13.14 24.63
N ALA A 262 25.99 12.80 23.44
CA ALA A 262 26.30 13.78 22.41
C ALA A 262 25.03 14.43 21.80
N CYS A 263 23.97 13.65 21.58
CA CYS A 263 22.73 14.16 21.01
C CYS A 263 21.93 14.95 22.05
N ALA A 264 21.76 14.41 23.26
CA ALA A 264 21.12 15.07 24.38
C ALA A 264 21.76 16.44 24.71
N GLY A 265 23.09 16.52 24.74
CA GLY A 265 23.81 17.75 25.03
C GLY A 265 23.62 18.85 23.97
N ARG A 266 23.31 18.49 22.73
CA ARG A 266 23.02 19.45 21.64
C ARG A 266 21.55 19.84 21.56
N HIS A 267 20.66 18.94 21.93
CA HIS A 267 19.22 19.08 21.77
C HIS A 267 18.49 19.02 23.12
N PRO A 268 18.80 19.89 24.10
CA PRO A 268 18.17 19.85 25.41
C PRO A 268 16.68 20.17 25.29
N ASP A 269 15.87 19.35 25.97
CA ASP A 269 14.40 19.49 26.08
C ASP A 269 13.68 19.63 24.72
N LEU A 270 14.27 19.07 23.65
CA LEU A 270 13.79 19.27 22.27
C LEU A 270 12.33 18.85 22.09
N GLN A 271 11.88 17.77 22.74
CA GLN A 271 10.48 17.34 22.65
C GLN A 271 9.53 18.43 23.15
N ALA A 272 9.74 18.94 24.36
CA ALA A 272 8.86 19.97 24.95
C ALA A 272 8.90 21.28 24.14
N ARG A 273 10.08 21.64 23.63
CA ARG A 273 10.25 22.83 22.77
C ARG A 273 9.53 22.66 21.44
N PHE A 274 9.58 21.49 20.82
CA PHE A 274 8.88 21.21 19.58
C PHE A 274 7.36 21.11 19.78
N GLU A 275 6.88 20.51 20.88
CA GLU A 275 5.45 20.52 21.23
C GLU A 275 4.91 21.96 21.38
N ALA A 276 5.70 22.88 21.94
CA ALA A 276 5.35 24.30 22.01
C ALA A 276 5.38 24.98 20.62
N GLU A 277 6.30 24.58 19.74
CA GLU A 277 6.35 25.06 18.35
C GLU A 277 5.13 24.58 17.56
N ALA A 278 4.78 23.29 17.62
CA ALA A 278 3.61 22.71 16.95
C ALA A 278 2.30 23.45 17.30
N ARG A 279 2.14 23.91 18.55
CA ARG A 279 1.01 24.76 18.96
C ARG A 279 0.94 26.10 18.22
N LYS A 280 2.07 26.67 17.81
CA LYS A 280 2.10 27.90 16.98
C LYS A 280 1.59 27.61 15.57
N TRP A 281 2.01 26.49 14.99
CA TRP A 281 1.56 26.05 13.66
C TRP A 281 0.06 25.74 13.64
N LEU A 282 -0.46 25.15 14.72
CA LEU A 282 -1.90 24.93 14.92
C LEU A 282 -2.69 26.25 15.02
N ALA A 283 -2.07 27.34 15.50
CA ALA A 283 -2.73 28.65 15.63
C ALA A 283 -2.78 29.43 14.30
N GLY A 284 -1.96 29.06 13.31
CA GLY A 284 -1.96 29.68 11.99
C GLY A 284 -0.63 29.52 11.25
N PRO A 285 -0.53 30.07 10.02
CA PRO A 285 0.68 29.97 9.21
C PRO A 285 1.92 30.57 9.90
N VAL A 286 3.06 29.90 9.75
CA VAL A 286 4.35 30.32 10.30
C VAL A 286 5.23 30.86 9.20
N ARG A 287 5.79 32.06 9.42
CA ARG A 287 6.70 32.72 8.48
C ARG A 287 8.16 32.47 8.86
N GLY A 288 8.92 31.91 7.93
CA GLY A 288 10.35 31.64 8.07
C GLY A 288 11.21 32.91 7.96
N LYS A 289 12.47 32.80 8.38
CA LYS A 289 13.47 33.87 8.27
C LYS A 289 13.78 34.27 6.82
N ASP A 290 13.57 33.37 5.88
CA ASP A 290 13.68 33.59 4.43
C ASP A 290 12.46 34.32 3.83
N GLY A 291 11.43 34.58 4.64
CA GLY A 291 10.21 35.28 4.25
C GLY A 291 9.11 34.37 3.69
N ARG A 292 9.37 33.08 3.45
CA ARG A 292 8.35 32.09 3.04
C ARG A 292 7.40 31.79 4.20
N SER A 293 6.16 31.41 3.89
CA SER A 293 5.14 31.06 4.89
C SER A 293 4.64 29.65 4.62
N PHE A 294 4.52 28.86 5.69
CA PHE A 294 4.05 27.48 5.65
C PHE A 294 2.90 27.30 6.63
N THR A 295 2.07 26.31 6.35
CA THR A 295 0.85 25.96 7.09
C THR A 295 1.06 24.74 7.95
N VAL A 296 0.10 24.45 8.83
CA VAL A 296 0.10 23.21 9.62
C VAL A 296 0.11 21.95 8.74
N ASP A 297 -0.52 22.02 7.56
CA ASP A 297 -0.54 20.94 6.58
C ASP A 297 0.89 20.65 6.08
N ASP A 298 1.72 21.68 5.89
CA ASP A 298 3.12 21.51 5.50
C ASP A 298 3.97 20.84 6.60
N LEU A 299 3.72 21.20 7.86
CA LEU A 299 4.38 20.56 9.00
C LEU A 299 3.95 19.09 9.14
N SER A 300 2.68 18.77 8.88
CA SER A 300 2.17 17.40 8.90
C SER A 300 2.88 16.51 7.89
N ALA A 301 3.00 16.99 6.64
CA ALA A 301 3.73 16.29 5.58
C ALA A 301 5.21 16.12 5.94
N PHE A 302 5.86 17.17 6.46
CA PHE A 302 7.25 17.08 6.93
C PHE A 302 7.43 15.99 8.01
N LEU A 303 6.58 15.96 9.02
CA LEU A 303 6.69 14.98 10.11
C LEU A 303 6.50 13.56 9.60
N MET A 304 5.53 13.35 8.72
CA MET A 304 5.27 12.06 8.10
C MET A 304 6.49 11.62 7.26
N ASP A 305 6.84 12.37 6.22
CA ASP A 305 7.89 11.98 5.27
C ASP A 305 9.27 11.83 5.92
N THR A 306 9.58 12.70 6.90
CA THR A 306 10.84 12.62 7.64
C THR A 306 10.92 11.35 8.48
N THR A 307 9.81 10.90 9.07
CA THR A 307 9.78 9.68 9.88
C THR A 307 9.72 8.40 9.05
N TYR A 308 9.25 8.48 7.80
CA TYR A 308 9.35 7.41 6.79
C TYR A 308 10.76 7.22 6.20
N SER A 309 11.64 8.21 6.32
CA SER A 309 12.96 8.22 5.67
C SER A 309 14.10 7.84 6.62
N ALA A 310 14.94 6.88 6.23
CA ALA A 310 16.11 6.49 7.03
C ALA A 310 17.10 7.65 7.26
N THR A 311 17.18 8.59 6.30
CA THR A 311 17.95 9.82 6.46
C THR A 311 17.19 10.83 7.31
N GLY A 312 15.88 10.96 7.11
CA GLY A 312 15.01 11.85 7.86
C GLY A 312 15.02 11.56 9.37
N VAL A 313 14.79 10.30 9.78
CA VAL A 313 14.81 9.92 11.21
C VAL A 313 16.12 10.25 11.91
N ARG A 314 17.25 10.18 11.18
CA ARG A 314 18.58 10.51 11.69
C ARG A 314 18.82 12.02 11.78
N ARG A 315 18.16 12.81 10.93
CA ARG A 315 18.26 14.28 10.90
C ARG A 315 17.22 14.98 11.77
N LEU A 316 16.13 14.29 12.12
CA LEU A 316 14.96 14.89 12.77
C LEU A 316 15.33 15.81 13.95
N PRO A 317 16.21 15.44 14.91
CA PRO A 317 16.56 16.36 16.00
C PRO A 317 17.13 17.72 15.52
N ALA A 318 18.00 17.70 14.50
CA ALA A 318 18.60 18.91 13.94
C ALA A 318 17.59 19.72 13.10
N ASP A 319 16.75 19.04 12.33
CA ASP A 319 15.72 19.71 11.53
C ASP A 319 14.65 20.37 12.43
N LEU A 320 14.26 19.74 13.54
CA LEU A 320 13.35 20.34 14.52
C LEU A 320 13.97 21.57 15.21
N GLU A 321 15.26 21.55 15.55
CA GLU A 321 15.96 22.75 16.05
C GLU A 321 15.94 23.89 15.03
N ALA A 322 16.17 23.59 13.75
CA ALA A 322 16.10 24.58 12.68
C ALA A 322 14.71 25.19 12.58
N ILE A 323 13.65 24.37 12.60
CA ILE A 323 12.26 24.84 12.56
C ILE A 323 11.95 25.75 13.75
N ILE A 324 12.30 25.34 14.97
CA ILE A 324 12.11 26.15 16.20
C ILE A 324 12.87 27.49 16.09
N ALA A 325 14.03 27.49 15.46
CA ALA A 325 14.83 28.69 15.21
C ALA A 325 14.33 29.55 14.03
N GLY A 326 13.22 29.17 13.38
CA GLY A 326 12.62 29.89 12.24
C GLY A 326 13.31 29.64 10.89
N ASN A 327 14.18 28.64 10.80
CA ASN A 327 14.68 28.13 9.52
C ASN A 327 13.74 27.02 9.03
N LEU A 328 12.93 27.34 8.02
CA LEU A 328 11.89 26.45 7.51
C LEU A 328 12.31 25.67 6.25
N ASN A 329 13.61 25.64 5.92
CA ASN A 329 14.12 24.84 4.80
C ASN A 329 13.73 23.34 4.88
N PRO A 330 13.77 22.67 6.04
CA PRO A 330 13.35 21.26 6.11
C PRO A 330 11.89 21.04 5.69
N VAL A 331 10.99 21.97 6.07
CA VAL A 331 9.57 21.93 5.66
C VAL A 331 9.42 22.26 4.18
N ALA A 332 10.21 23.23 3.70
CA ALA A 332 10.18 23.64 2.30
C ALA A 332 10.60 22.53 1.33
N GLU A 333 11.64 21.77 1.67
CA GLU A 333 12.12 20.63 0.87
C GLU A 333 11.00 19.61 0.63
N ILE A 334 10.18 19.33 1.64
CA ILE A 334 9.01 18.45 1.53
C ILE A 334 7.83 19.13 0.83
N ALA A 335 7.74 20.46 0.87
CA ALA A 335 6.65 21.20 0.21
C ALA A 335 6.80 21.30 -1.31
N GLU A 336 8.02 21.20 -1.83
CA GLU A 336 8.30 21.41 -3.25
C GLU A 336 7.92 20.21 -4.15
N ASP A 337 7.85 18.98 -3.61
CA ASP A 337 7.53 17.77 -4.37
C ASP A 337 6.64 16.82 -3.55
N ARG A 338 5.33 16.81 -3.83
CA ARG A 338 4.28 16.08 -3.06
C ARG A 338 3.38 15.21 -3.94
N THR A 339 3.94 14.65 -4.99
CA THR A 339 3.22 13.82 -5.96
C THR A 339 3.73 12.39 -5.87
N TYR A 340 3.19 11.63 -4.91
CA TYR A 340 3.72 10.31 -4.54
C TYR A 340 3.02 9.13 -5.21
N TYR A 341 1.80 9.36 -5.70
CA TYR A 341 0.87 8.30 -6.11
C TYR A 341 0.17 8.65 -7.41
N THR A 342 -0.40 7.63 -8.05
CA THR A 342 -1.58 7.77 -8.87
C THR A 342 -2.75 8.16 -7.93
N GLU A 343 -3.02 9.45 -7.77
CA GLU A 343 -3.80 9.94 -6.62
C GLU A 343 -5.27 9.50 -6.64
N GLY A 344 -5.87 9.42 -7.83
CA GLY A 344 -7.22 8.91 -7.97
C GLY A 344 -7.31 7.42 -7.63
N GLN A 345 -6.27 6.63 -7.93
CA GLN A 345 -6.21 5.24 -7.47
C GLN A 345 -6.11 5.18 -5.95
N HIS A 346 -5.20 5.97 -5.36
CA HIS A 346 -5.05 6.04 -3.90
C HIS A 346 -6.40 6.32 -3.23
N MET A 347 -7.11 7.35 -3.70
CA MET A 347 -8.40 7.72 -3.14
C MET A 347 -9.49 6.66 -3.40
N ALA A 348 -9.54 6.04 -4.58
CA ALA A 348 -10.54 5.00 -4.85
C ALA A 348 -10.43 3.83 -3.85
N HIS A 349 -9.20 3.43 -3.53
CA HIS A 349 -8.96 2.44 -2.49
C HIS A 349 -9.45 2.94 -1.12
N LEU A 350 -8.93 4.08 -0.64
CA LEU A 350 -9.29 4.56 0.70
C LEU A 350 -10.80 4.79 0.88
N CYS A 351 -11.47 5.32 -0.15
CA CYS A 351 -12.91 5.58 -0.12
C CYS A 351 -13.76 4.30 -0.19
N LYS A 352 -13.20 3.21 -0.71
CA LYS A 352 -13.87 1.90 -0.75
C LYS A 352 -13.66 1.12 0.54
N GLU A 353 -12.42 1.02 1.01
CA GLU A 353 -12.02 -0.03 1.96
C GLU A 353 -11.41 0.47 3.28
N GLU A 354 -11.20 1.77 3.46
CA GLU A 354 -10.66 2.36 4.69
C GLU A 354 -11.66 3.32 5.36
N LEU A 355 -11.82 4.52 4.79
CA LEU A 355 -12.56 5.62 5.43
C LEU A 355 -14.04 5.36 5.73
N PRO A 356 -14.78 4.52 4.97
CA PRO A 356 -16.15 4.17 5.34
C PRO A 356 -16.30 3.51 6.72
N PHE A 357 -15.24 2.94 7.26
CA PHE A 357 -15.22 2.28 8.57
C PHE A 357 -14.68 3.20 9.68
N GLU A 358 -14.30 4.42 9.31
CA GLU A 358 -13.67 5.40 10.17
C GLU A 358 -14.59 6.58 10.48
N SER A 359 -14.13 7.50 11.33
CA SER A 359 -14.91 8.70 11.60
C SER A 359 -14.00 9.87 11.99
N ARG A 360 -14.32 11.06 11.46
CA ARG A 360 -13.64 12.32 11.80
C ARG A 360 -13.64 12.62 13.30
N ALA A 361 -14.74 12.29 13.99
CA ALA A 361 -14.85 12.50 15.43
C ALA A 361 -13.80 11.67 16.20
N ARG A 362 -13.59 10.40 15.83
CA ARG A 362 -12.54 9.56 16.44
C ARG A 362 -11.14 10.04 16.08
N LEU A 363 -10.90 10.47 14.83
CA LEU A 363 -9.63 11.06 14.40
C LEU A 363 -9.25 12.25 15.30
N ALA A 364 -10.17 13.22 15.44
CA ALA A 364 -9.92 14.41 16.25
C ALA A 364 -9.78 14.08 17.75
N ALA A 365 -10.61 13.15 18.26
CA ALA A 365 -10.56 12.76 19.67
C ALA A 365 -9.28 12.01 20.05
N GLY A 366 -8.74 11.20 19.14
CA GLY A 366 -7.50 10.45 19.37
C GLY A 366 -6.26 11.34 19.47
N ALA A 367 -6.17 12.36 18.62
CA ALA A 367 -5.07 13.33 18.64
C ALA A 367 -5.15 14.36 19.79
N ALA A 368 -6.33 14.54 20.38
CA ALA A 368 -6.60 15.66 21.30
C ALA A 368 -5.64 15.73 22.49
N GLY A 369 -5.04 16.90 22.69
CA GLY A 369 -4.10 17.18 23.79
C GLY A 369 -2.64 16.92 23.43
N ASP A 370 -2.37 16.23 22.32
CA ASP A 370 -1.02 16.01 21.79
C ASP A 370 -0.78 16.94 20.58
N PRO A 371 -0.04 18.05 20.75
CA PRO A 371 0.12 19.03 19.69
C PRO A 371 0.88 18.48 18.47
N VAL A 372 1.71 17.43 18.62
CA VAL A 372 2.40 16.80 17.49
C VAL A 372 1.43 15.92 16.69
N ALA A 373 0.50 15.25 17.35
CA ALA A 373 -0.56 14.51 16.67
C ALA A 373 -1.57 15.47 16.01
N GLU A 374 -1.99 16.52 16.73
CA GLU A 374 -3.00 17.48 16.25
C GLU A 374 -2.64 18.13 14.91
N VAL A 375 -1.36 18.30 14.58
CA VAL A 375 -0.96 18.91 13.29
C VAL A 375 -1.35 18.06 12.07
N LEU A 376 -1.57 16.75 12.23
CA LEU A 376 -1.97 15.85 11.15
C LEU A 376 -3.48 15.85 10.88
N VAL A 377 -4.28 16.28 11.85
CA VAL A 377 -5.75 16.18 11.80
C VAL A 377 -6.35 16.91 10.59
N PRO A 378 -5.91 18.13 10.20
CA PRO A 378 -6.51 18.85 9.07
C PRO A 378 -6.41 18.08 7.74
N SER A 379 -5.20 17.68 7.32
CA SER A 379 -4.96 16.94 6.07
C SER A 379 -5.71 15.60 6.04
N LEU A 380 -5.63 14.81 7.12
CA LEU A 380 -6.34 13.53 7.22
C LEU A 380 -7.86 13.71 7.21
N SER A 381 -8.37 14.81 7.78
CA SER A 381 -9.80 15.12 7.75
C SER A 381 -10.30 15.40 6.34
N ARG A 382 -9.46 15.94 5.43
CA ARG A 382 -9.84 16.20 4.02
C ARG A 382 -10.03 14.91 3.22
N LEU A 383 -9.39 13.80 3.59
CA LEU A 383 -9.61 12.51 2.91
C LEU A 383 -11.09 12.08 3.00
N PHE A 384 -11.72 12.29 4.17
CA PHE A 384 -13.15 12.02 4.33
C PHE A 384 -14.02 12.92 3.43
N ASP A 385 -13.64 14.18 3.20
CA ASP A 385 -14.39 15.08 2.31
C ASP A 385 -14.39 14.56 0.88
N VAL A 386 -13.25 14.03 0.43
CA VAL A 386 -13.12 13.43 -0.89
C VAL A 386 -14.05 12.22 -1.00
N CYS A 387 -14.00 11.30 -0.02
CA CYS A 387 -14.82 10.09 -0.05
C CYS A 387 -16.32 10.36 0.06
N ASP A 388 -16.73 11.28 0.94
CA ASP A 388 -18.13 11.73 1.06
C ASP A 388 -18.65 12.31 -0.27
N ALA A 389 -17.79 13.04 -1.00
CA ALA A 389 -18.17 13.67 -2.25
C ALA A 389 -18.19 12.73 -3.47
N VAL A 390 -17.32 11.72 -3.50
CA VAL A 390 -17.22 10.71 -4.58
C VAL A 390 -18.31 9.65 -4.45
N GLY A 391 -18.69 9.29 -3.22
CA GLY A 391 -19.87 8.46 -2.94
C GLY A 391 -19.74 7.00 -3.34
N GLU A 392 -18.55 6.41 -3.14
CA GLU A 392 -18.37 4.96 -3.28
C GLU A 392 -19.14 4.20 -2.21
N THR A 393 -19.56 2.98 -2.52
CA THR A 393 -20.18 2.12 -1.51
C THR A 393 -19.09 1.51 -0.64
N PRO A 394 -19.29 1.39 0.68
CA PRO A 394 -18.32 0.70 1.53
C PRO A 394 -18.04 -0.72 1.02
N ALA A 395 -16.82 -1.21 1.21
CA ALA A 395 -16.49 -2.62 1.00
C ALA A 395 -17.31 -3.52 1.94
N GLU A 396 -17.35 -4.81 1.63
CA GLU A 396 -17.95 -5.80 2.53
C GLU A 396 -17.22 -5.79 3.89
N PRO A 397 -17.91 -5.99 5.02
CA PRO A 397 -17.28 -5.88 6.34
C PRO A 397 -16.04 -6.76 6.53
N ILE A 398 -15.97 -7.91 5.84
CA ILE A 398 -14.82 -8.82 5.90
C ILE A 398 -13.51 -8.17 5.43
N GLU A 399 -13.57 -7.15 4.56
CA GLU A 399 -12.41 -6.41 4.07
C GLU A 399 -11.82 -5.47 5.12
N ASN A 400 -12.47 -5.32 6.29
CA ASN A 400 -11.96 -4.59 7.45
C ASN A 400 -12.08 -5.46 8.72
N GLN A 401 -11.66 -6.73 8.63
CA GLN A 401 -11.57 -7.64 9.76
C GLN A 401 -10.21 -8.36 9.78
N PRO A 402 -9.72 -8.75 10.97
CA PRO A 402 -8.50 -9.55 11.08
C PRO A 402 -8.59 -10.86 10.27
N VAL A 403 -7.55 -11.14 9.49
CA VAL A 403 -7.46 -12.38 8.71
C VAL A 403 -7.14 -13.56 9.62
N THR A 404 -7.78 -14.71 9.38
CA THR A 404 -7.41 -15.99 10.02
C THR A 404 -6.92 -16.97 8.97
N THR A 405 -5.68 -17.45 9.09
CA THR A 405 -5.07 -18.36 8.10
C THR A 405 -3.96 -19.22 8.69
N ASP A 406 -3.71 -20.37 8.06
CA ASP A 406 -2.53 -21.21 8.30
C ASP A 406 -1.46 -21.06 7.20
N ILE A 407 -1.64 -20.15 6.24
CA ILE A 407 -0.62 -19.85 5.23
C ILE A 407 0.63 -19.29 5.92
N PRO A 408 1.82 -19.92 5.73
CA PRO A 408 3.04 -19.41 6.31
C PRO A 408 3.32 -17.97 5.86
N THR A 409 3.53 -17.09 6.83
CA THR A 409 3.67 -15.65 6.57
C THR A 409 4.82 -15.06 7.38
N LEU A 410 5.72 -14.33 6.73
CA LEU A 410 6.76 -13.55 7.39
C LEU A 410 6.32 -12.09 7.46
N PHE A 411 6.15 -11.58 8.67
CA PHE A 411 5.95 -10.16 8.93
C PHE A 411 7.31 -9.52 9.26
N VAL A 412 7.71 -8.53 8.48
CA VAL A 412 8.91 -7.72 8.73
C VAL A 412 8.46 -6.28 8.94
N ALA A 413 8.66 -5.75 10.15
CA ALA A 413 8.29 -4.37 10.46
C ALA A 413 9.48 -3.57 10.99
N ALA A 414 9.40 -2.27 10.81
CA ALA A 414 10.39 -1.33 11.32
C ALA A 414 10.08 -0.94 12.76
N GLU A 415 11.13 -0.71 13.56
CA GLU A 415 10.97 -0.17 14.90
C GLU A 415 10.39 1.26 14.87
N ILE A 416 10.83 2.07 13.90
CA ILE A 416 10.44 3.48 13.74
C ILE A 416 9.58 3.60 12.48
N ASP A 417 8.40 2.99 12.50
CA ASP A 417 7.44 3.07 11.41
C ASP A 417 6.24 3.93 11.81
N PRO A 418 6.09 5.15 11.26
CA PRO A 418 5.02 6.07 11.63
C PRO A 418 3.64 5.70 11.04
N GLY A 419 3.58 4.82 10.04
CA GLY A 419 2.33 4.34 9.45
C GLY A 419 2.04 2.88 9.71
N CYS A 420 3.05 2.01 9.80
CA CYS A 420 2.89 0.57 10.06
C CYS A 420 3.65 0.14 11.33
N PRO A 421 3.32 0.71 12.51
CA PRO A 421 4.12 0.51 13.71
C PRO A 421 4.07 -0.95 14.21
N PRO A 422 5.08 -1.40 14.99
CA PRO A 422 5.14 -2.78 15.48
C PRO A 422 3.86 -3.31 16.16
N PRO A 423 3.13 -2.53 17.00
CA PRO A 423 1.89 -3.03 17.60
C PRO A 423 0.81 -3.41 16.58
N LEU A 424 0.74 -2.72 15.43
CA LEU A 424 -0.19 -3.05 14.35
C LEU A 424 0.20 -4.40 13.70
N THR A 425 1.50 -4.59 13.45
CA THR A 425 2.04 -5.85 12.94
C THR A 425 1.78 -7.01 13.89
N GLU A 426 2.05 -6.83 15.18
CA GLU A 426 1.86 -7.84 16.22
C GLU A 426 0.38 -8.20 16.40
N ALA A 427 -0.53 -7.23 16.25
CA ALA A 427 -1.96 -7.48 16.29
C ALA A 427 -2.42 -8.34 15.10
N ALA A 428 -2.04 -7.95 13.88
CA ALA A 428 -2.39 -8.66 12.65
C ALA A 428 -1.86 -10.11 12.66
N ALA A 429 -0.60 -10.31 13.05
CA ALA A 429 0.05 -11.62 13.04
C ALA A 429 -0.64 -12.67 13.93
N ARG A 430 -1.47 -12.27 14.90
CA ARG A 430 -2.23 -13.21 15.77
C ARG A 430 -3.21 -14.08 15.00
N GLY A 431 -3.74 -13.58 13.89
CA GLY A 431 -4.63 -14.33 13.01
C GLY A 431 -3.91 -15.34 12.10
N TYR A 432 -2.58 -15.26 12.01
CA TYR A 432 -1.76 -16.08 11.13
C TYR A 432 -1.05 -17.14 11.96
N SER A 433 -1.60 -18.36 12.01
CA SER A 433 -1.15 -19.42 12.93
C SER A 433 0.26 -19.96 12.63
N ARG A 434 0.79 -19.67 11.43
CA ARG A 434 2.14 -20.04 10.99
C ARG A 434 2.98 -18.79 10.66
N SER A 435 2.72 -17.70 11.36
CA SER A 435 3.48 -16.46 11.19
C SER A 435 4.82 -16.47 11.90
N GLN A 436 5.75 -15.69 11.34
CA GLN A 436 6.97 -15.26 12.02
C GLN A 436 7.01 -13.74 11.98
N VAL A 437 7.23 -13.10 13.13
CA VAL A 437 7.32 -11.64 13.23
C VAL A 437 8.75 -11.21 13.52
N VAL A 438 9.27 -10.27 12.72
CA VAL A 438 10.59 -9.67 12.86
C VAL A 438 10.44 -8.15 12.92
N ILE A 439 10.82 -7.54 14.05
CA ILE A 439 10.93 -6.09 14.18
C ILE A 439 12.40 -5.71 14.03
N VAL A 440 12.73 -4.82 13.10
CA VAL A 440 14.11 -4.43 12.81
C VAL A 440 14.45 -3.10 13.48
N THR A 441 15.40 -3.17 14.44
CA THR A 441 15.90 -2.02 15.21
C THR A 441 16.42 -0.91 14.30
N ASN A 442 16.06 0.33 14.61
CA ASN A 442 16.43 1.56 13.89
C ASN A 442 16.05 1.58 12.40
N ALA A 443 15.32 0.58 11.90
CA ALA A 443 14.70 0.65 10.58
C ALA A 443 13.48 1.56 10.63
N THR A 444 13.16 2.11 9.46
CA THR A 444 11.90 2.77 9.14
C THR A 444 11.21 2.00 8.01
N HIS A 445 10.13 2.55 7.48
CA HIS A 445 9.24 1.96 6.51
C HIS A 445 9.95 1.35 5.28
N GLY A 446 9.54 0.14 4.89
CA GLY A 446 10.15 -0.64 3.81
C GLY A 446 11.50 -1.24 4.21
N VAL A 447 11.47 -2.32 4.99
CA VAL A 447 12.63 -2.90 5.66
C VAL A 447 13.40 -3.88 4.77
N ILE A 448 12.71 -4.69 3.97
CA ILE A 448 13.33 -5.85 3.31
C ILE A 448 14.40 -5.41 2.34
N ASN A 449 14.14 -4.37 1.53
CA ASN A 449 15.09 -3.91 0.53
C ASN A 449 16.24 -3.06 1.10
N ALA A 450 16.13 -2.59 2.35
CA ALA A 450 17.10 -1.69 2.97
C ALA A 450 18.49 -2.34 3.21
N SER A 451 18.56 -3.67 3.39
CA SER A 451 19.82 -4.35 3.68
C SER A 451 19.96 -5.72 3.00
N PRO A 452 21.19 -6.19 2.72
CA PRO A 452 21.41 -7.57 2.27
C PRO A 452 20.93 -8.63 3.28
N CYS A 453 20.94 -8.30 4.58
CA CYS A 453 20.50 -9.20 5.64
C CYS A 453 19.00 -9.49 5.52
N THR A 454 18.18 -8.44 5.47
CA THR A 454 16.72 -8.54 5.40
C THR A 454 16.24 -9.16 4.07
N ARG A 455 16.91 -8.85 2.94
CA ARG A 455 16.65 -9.54 1.66
C ARG A 455 16.94 -11.04 1.72
N ARG A 456 18.07 -11.42 2.33
CA ARG A 456 18.42 -12.84 2.52
C ARG A 456 17.41 -13.55 3.40
N MET A 457 17.04 -12.92 4.52
CA MET A 457 16.04 -13.45 5.45
C MET A 457 14.70 -13.75 4.76
N ALA A 458 14.17 -12.81 3.97
CA ALA A 458 12.94 -13.01 3.21
C ALA A 458 13.04 -14.15 2.18
N ARG A 459 14.18 -14.24 1.47
CA ARG A 459 14.42 -15.32 0.51
C ARG A 459 14.53 -16.69 1.18
N ASP A 460 15.26 -16.77 2.29
CA ASP A 460 15.43 -18.03 3.02
C ASP A 460 14.11 -18.49 3.64
N PHE A 461 13.27 -17.56 4.09
CA PHE A 461 11.88 -17.86 4.47
C PHE A 461 11.08 -18.46 3.30
N LEU A 462 11.13 -17.85 2.10
CA LEU A 462 10.41 -18.40 0.96
C LEU A 462 10.93 -19.79 0.54
N ARG A 463 12.23 -20.06 0.70
CA ARG A 463 12.81 -21.40 0.44
C ARG A 463 12.25 -22.46 1.39
N ASP A 464 12.18 -22.16 2.69
CA ASP A 464 11.59 -23.04 3.69
C ASP A 464 10.81 -22.23 4.75
N PRO A 465 9.50 -22.02 4.55
CA PRO A 465 8.72 -21.19 5.46
C PRO A 465 8.37 -21.90 6.77
N SER A 466 8.77 -23.16 6.94
CA SER A 466 8.65 -23.90 8.21
C SER A 466 9.85 -23.69 9.14
N ALA A 467 10.99 -23.29 8.58
CA ALA A 467 12.19 -23.01 9.35
C ALA A 467 12.12 -21.62 10.03
N PRO A 468 12.65 -21.47 11.25
CA PRO A 468 12.83 -20.15 11.85
C PRO A 468 13.73 -19.26 10.98
N VAL A 469 13.31 -18.01 10.77
CA VAL A 469 14.12 -17.03 10.04
C VAL A 469 15.40 -16.68 10.80
N ASP A 470 16.53 -16.61 10.07
CA ASP A 470 17.80 -16.18 10.64
C ASP A 470 17.82 -14.66 10.84
N ARG A 471 17.99 -14.24 12.10
CA ARG A 471 18.01 -12.84 12.55
C ARG A 471 19.41 -12.40 12.98
N SER A 472 20.42 -13.27 12.89
CA SER A 472 21.75 -13.04 13.46
C SER A 472 22.50 -11.86 12.83
N CYS A 473 22.13 -11.45 11.62
CA CYS A 473 22.70 -10.30 10.92
C CYS A 473 21.96 -8.97 11.18
N LEU A 474 20.85 -8.98 11.93
CA LEU A 474 20.10 -7.77 12.26
C LEU A 474 20.77 -7.00 13.40
N PRO A 475 20.60 -5.66 13.46
CA PRO A 475 21.09 -4.88 14.58
C PRO A 475 20.47 -5.34 15.90
N ALA A 476 21.28 -5.43 16.95
CA ALA A 476 20.78 -5.71 18.30
C ALA A 476 19.81 -4.62 18.78
N ALA A 477 18.89 -4.96 19.68
CA ALA A 477 17.85 -4.05 20.16
C ALA A 477 18.40 -2.76 20.82
N ASP A 478 19.60 -2.82 21.40
CA ASP A 478 20.29 -1.71 22.05
C ASP A 478 21.20 -0.91 21.11
N THR A 479 21.20 -1.21 19.81
CA THR A 479 22.00 -0.48 18.81
C THR A 479 21.62 1.01 18.82
N PRO A 480 22.55 1.93 19.12
CA PRO A 480 22.24 3.36 19.09
C PRO A 480 21.90 3.84 17.68
N LEU A 481 20.88 4.70 17.56
CA LEU A 481 20.57 5.37 16.30
C LEU A 481 21.66 6.41 15.99
N ASN A 482 22.24 6.35 14.79
CA ASN A 482 23.30 7.26 14.38
C ASN A 482 22.72 8.60 13.88
N PHE A 483 22.64 9.62 14.73
CA PHE A 483 22.10 10.93 14.35
C PHE A 483 23.03 11.73 13.42
N ILE A 484 22.44 12.52 12.53
CA ILE A 484 23.13 13.46 11.64
C ILE A 484 23.09 14.84 12.31
N GLU A 485 24.26 15.46 12.45
CA GLU A 485 24.44 16.65 13.31
C GLU A 485 24.13 17.98 12.61
N ALA A 486 24.05 18.00 11.28
CA ALA A 486 23.70 19.18 10.51
C ALA A 486 22.28 19.03 9.94
N ALA A 487 21.48 20.10 10.05
CA ALA A 487 20.26 20.25 9.24
C ALA A 487 20.63 20.29 7.74
N SER A 488 19.66 20.13 6.84
CA SER A 488 19.95 20.26 5.40
C SER A 488 20.63 21.59 5.11
N ALA A 489 21.75 21.50 4.40
CA ALA A 489 22.35 22.65 3.76
C ALA A 489 21.50 22.97 2.52
N GLY A 490 20.62 23.97 2.68
CA GLY A 490 20.02 24.69 1.55
C GLY A 490 20.87 25.90 1.20
#